data_AF-A0A7V6Y756-F1
#
_entry.id   AF-A0A7V6Y756-F1
#
_cell.length_a   1.000
_cell.length_b   1.000
_cell.length_c   1.000
_cell.angle_alpha   90.00
_cell.angle_beta   90.00
_cell.angle_gamma   90.00
#
_symmetry.space_group_name_H-M   'P 1'
#
loop_
_entity.id
_entity.type
_entity.pdbx_description
1 polymer ?
#
loop_
_entity_poly.entity_id
_entity_poly.type
_entity_poly.pdbx_seq_one_letter_code
_entity_poly.pdbx_strand_id
1 'polypeptide(L)'
;MAKIAYFQPPEFRSVENRMLLKYVPTSSKEGYKADIVKQKFSEELYIRYLALTIVHEAYQYLPKQHQELIRQLVNYGVFDELAVKCGTNLTNCYISNNTFFYNGIEIELPAGYTPKVRMIDDETGNIYVEAFNSQGKRRVYQFLPNQKGYTWRRIDNKPVELLVDF
;
A
#
# COMPACT_ATOMS: atom_id res chain seq x y z
N MET A 1 7.20 -20.95 -19.72
CA MET A 1 6.64 -20.74 -18.37
C MET A 1 7.77 -20.26 -17.47
N ALA A 2 7.71 -19.01 -17.00
CA ALA A 2 8.71 -18.50 -16.06
C ALA A 2 8.53 -19.22 -14.71
N LYS A 3 9.54 -19.96 -14.26
CA LYS A 3 9.59 -20.47 -12.90
C LYS A 3 9.87 -19.28 -12.00
N ILE A 4 8.90 -18.89 -11.18
CA ILE A 4 9.11 -17.90 -10.12
C ILE A 4 10.27 -18.43 -9.26
N ALA A 5 11.40 -17.74 -9.29
CA ALA A 5 12.58 -18.10 -8.51
C ALA A 5 12.35 -17.70 -7.05
N TYR A 6 12.43 -18.68 -6.15
CA TYR A 6 12.14 -18.51 -4.73
C TYR A 6 13.41 -18.25 -3.93
N PHE A 7 13.63 -17.00 -3.50
CA PHE A 7 14.50 -16.73 -2.36
C PHE A 7 13.65 -16.21 -1.19
N GLN A 8 13.29 -17.11 -0.28
CA GLN A 8 12.71 -16.73 1.02
C GLN A 8 13.73 -17.00 2.14
N PRO A 9 14.04 -15.99 2.97
CA PRO A 9 14.82 -16.19 4.20
C PRO A 9 14.20 -17.29 5.07
N PRO A 10 15.01 -18.08 5.80
CA PRO A 10 14.54 -19.21 6.60
C PRO A 10 13.38 -18.86 7.54
N GLU A 11 13.40 -17.68 8.17
CA GLU A 11 12.33 -17.22 9.08
C GLU A 11 10.94 -17.10 8.44
N PHE A 12 10.86 -16.94 7.11
CA PHE A 12 9.57 -16.79 6.41
C PHE A 12 9.05 -18.11 5.81
N ARG A 13 9.75 -19.23 6.02
CA ARG A 13 9.44 -20.55 5.43
C ARG A 13 8.41 -21.35 6.23
N SER A 14 7.28 -20.77 6.59
CA SER A 14 6.16 -21.53 7.15
C SER A 14 5.47 -22.36 6.05
N VAL A 15 4.76 -23.42 6.44
CA VAL A 15 4.00 -24.27 5.50
C VAL A 15 2.92 -23.44 4.82
N GLU A 16 2.22 -22.61 5.57
CA GLU A 16 1.16 -21.71 5.10
C GLU A 16 1.70 -20.73 4.06
N ASN A 17 2.88 -20.15 4.28
CA ASN A 17 3.49 -19.20 3.33
C ASN A 17 3.86 -19.86 2.01
N ARG A 18 4.36 -21.10 2.07
CA ARG A 18 4.61 -21.90 0.86
C ARG A 18 3.32 -22.31 0.16
N MET A 19 2.24 -22.54 0.90
CA MET A 19 0.93 -22.84 0.32
C MET A 19 0.34 -21.61 -0.39
N LEU A 20 0.36 -20.42 0.22
CA LEU A 20 -0.17 -19.19 -0.36
C LEU A 20 0.38 -18.89 -1.76
N LEU A 21 1.68 -19.11 -1.97
CA LEU A 21 2.33 -18.92 -3.27
C LEU A 21 1.73 -19.79 -4.39
N LYS A 22 1.22 -20.98 -4.08
CA LYS A 22 0.55 -21.86 -5.07
C LYS A 22 -0.77 -21.26 -5.58
N TYR A 23 -1.32 -20.33 -4.82
CA TYR A 23 -2.56 -19.63 -5.17
C TYR A 23 -2.33 -18.36 -5.98
N VAL A 24 -1.08 -17.89 -6.13
CA VAL A 24 -0.76 -16.74 -6.98
C VAL A 24 -1.06 -17.13 -8.44
N PRO A 25 -1.96 -16.42 -9.13
CA PRO A 25 -2.35 -16.79 -10.47
C PRO A 25 -1.22 -16.47 -11.46
N THR A 26 -1.02 -17.36 -12.42
CA THR A 26 -0.06 -17.15 -13.53
C THR A 26 -0.75 -16.71 -14.82
N SER A 27 -2.08 -16.69 -14.82
CA SER A 27 -2.93 -16.19 -15.92
C SER A 27 -4.33 -15.86 -15.41
N SER A 28 -5.12 -15.11 -16.20
CA SER A 28 -6.51 -14.76 -15.86
C SER A 28 -7.42 -15.97 -15.65
N LYS A 29 -7.11 -17.14 -16.24
CA LYS A 29 -7.86 -18.40 -16.02
C LYS A 29 -7.72 -18.91 -14.58
N GLU A 30 -6.66 -18.51 -13.88
CA GLU A 30 -6.39 -18.89 -12.50
C GLU A 30 -6.87 -17.87 -11.48
N GLY A 31 -7.50 -16.76 -11.91
CA GLY A 31 -7.94 -15.68 -11.02
C GLY A 31 -8.85 -16.13 -9.87
N TYR A 32 -9.65 -17.18 -10.10
CA TYR A 32 -10.52 -17.79 -9.08
C TYR A 32 -9.76 -18.28 -7.82
N LYS A 33 -8.45 -18.51 -7.91
CA LYS A 33 -7.62 -18.88 -6.76
C LYS A 33 -7.65 -17.79 -5.68
N ALA A 34 -7.86 -16.53 -6.04
CA ALA A 34 -7.98 -15.42 -5.09
C ALA A 34 -9.22 -15.57 -4.19
N ASP A 35 -10.34 -16.01 -4.75
CA ASP A 35 -11.56 -16.30 -3.99
C ASP A 35 -11.33 -17.45 -2.99
N ILE A 36 -10.63 -18.50 -3.42
CA ILE A 36 -10.28 -19.63 -2.56
C ILE A 36 -9.41 -19.15 -1.39
N VAL A 37 -8.43 -18.28 -1.64
CA VAL A 37 -7.58 -17.77 -0.56
C VAL A 37 -8.41 -16.97 0.44
N LYS A 38 -9.24 -16.05 -0.05
CA LYS A 38 -10.12 -15.20 0.78
C LYS A 38 -11.04 -16.02 1.69
N GLN A 39 -11.53 -17.17 1.23
CA GLN A 39 -12.41 -18.04 2.01
C GLN A 39 -11.68 -18.96 2.99
N LYS A 40 -10.48 -19.42 2.65
CA LYS A 40 -9.80 -20.51 3.36
C LYS A 40 -8.77 -20.03 4.38
N PHE A 41 -8.17 -18.87 4.17
CA PHE A 41 -7.08 -18.37 5.01
C PHE A 41 -7.54 -17.22 5.90
N SER A 42 -6.77 -16.96 6.96
CA SER A 42 -6.98 -15.79 7.81
C SER A 42 -6.80 -14.50 7.02
N GLU A 43 -7.34 -13.41 7.55
CA GLU A 43 -7.20 -12.08 6.97
C GLU A 43 -5.73 -11.68 6.78
N GLU A 44 -4.88 -11.92 7.77
CA GLU A 44 -3.43 -11.67 7.68
C GLU A 44 -2.78 -12.40 6.50
N LEU A 45 -3.09 -13.70 6.33
CA LEU A 45 -2.57 -14.50 5.23
C LEU A 45 -3.16 -14.09 3.87
N TYR A 46 -4.40 -13.60 3.86
CA TYR A 46 -5.01 -13.05 2.67
C TYR A 46 -4.39 -11.70 2.25
N ILE A 47 -4.13 -10.78 3.17
CA ILE A 47 -3.39 -9.54 2.89
C ILE A 47 -1.99 -9.87 2.37
N ARG A 48 -1.31 -10.84 2.97
CA ARG A 48 -0.02 -11.32 2.47
C ARG A 48 -0.11 -11.91 1.07
N TYR A 49 -1.16 -12.65 0.76
CA TYR A 49 -1.43 -13.13 -0.60
C TYR A 49 -1.59 -11.99 -1.58
N LEU A 50 -2.36 -10.94 -1.24
CA LEU A 50 -2.51 -9.76 -2.09
C LEU A 50 -1.15 -9.09 -2.35
N ALA A 51 -0.31 -8.93 -1.33
CA ALA A 51 1.06 -8.44 -1.50
C ALA A 51 1.88 -9.30 -2.48
N LEU A 52 1.79 -10.64 -2.36
CA LEU A 52 2.49 -11.56 -3.27
C LEU A 52 2.03 -11.43 -4.73
N THR A 53 0.75 -11.11 -4.97
CA THR A 53 0.26 -10.91 -6.34
C THR A 53 0.83 -9.65 -6.99
N ILE A 54 1.15 -8.62 -6.21
CA ILE A 54 1.89 -7.43 -6.67
C ILE A 54 3.33 -7.80 -7.01
N VAL A 55 4.02 -8.48 -6.07
CA VAL A 55 5.43 -8.89 -6.21
C VAL A 55 5.66 -9.80 -7.42
N HIS A 56 4.70 -10.64 -7.76
CA HIS A 56 4.78 -11.58 -8.87
C HIS A 56 4.07 -11.12 -10.16
N GLU A 57 3.77 -9.81 -10.29
CA GLU A 57 3.14 -9.22 -11.49
C GLU A 57 1.80 -9.88 -11.88
N ALA A 58 1.13 -10.48 -10.89
CA ALA A 58 -0.10 -11.25 -11.06
C ALA A 58 -1.36 -10.42 -10.81
N TYR A 59 -1.23 -9.15 -10.40
CA TYR A 59 -2.33 -8.22 -10.13
C TYR A 59 -3.41 -8.22 -11.23
N GLN A 60 -2.99 -8.14 -12.50
CA GLN A 60 -3.87 -8.10 -13.67
C GLN A 60 -4.69 -9.38 -13.90
N TYR A 61 -4.30 -10.50 -13.28
CA TYR A 61 -5.00 -11.78 -13.39
C TYR A 61 -6.10 -11.97 -12.35
N LEU A 62 -6.17 -11.08 -11.37
CA LEU A 62 -7.14 -11.17 -10.29
C LEU A 62 -8.54 -10.71 -10.74
N PRO A 63 -9.62 -11.25 -10.14
CA PRO A 63 -10.95 -10.66 -10.27
C PRO A 63 -10.99 -9.21 -9.75
N LYS A 64 -11.91 -8.41 -10.28
CA LYS A 64 -12.02 -6.96 -10.00
C LYS A 64 -12.06 -6.62 -8.51
N GLN A 65 -12.83 -7.35 -7.72
CA GLN A 65 -12.94 -7.12 -6.27
C GLN A 65 -11.59 -7.16 -5.53
N HIS A 66 -10.67 -8.03 -5.96
CA HIS A 66 -9.36 -8.16 -5.33
C HIS A 66 -8.40 -7.08 -5.84
N GLN A 67 -8.54 -6.69 -7.11
CA GLN A 67 -7.82 -5.54 -7.66
C GLN A 67 -8.21 -4.26 -6.93
N GLU A 68 -9.50 -4.06 -6.70
CA GLU A 68 -10.06 -2.92 -5.96
C GLU A 68 -9.54 -2.89 -4.51
N LEU A 69 -9.55 -4.03 -3.81
CA LEU A 69 -8.97 -4.11 -2.47
C LEU A 69 -7.46 -3.80 -2.45
N ILE A 70 -6.70 -4.28 -3.44
CA ILE A 70 -5.29 -3.91 -3.58
C ILE A 70 -5.14 -2.40 -3.78
N ARG A 71 -5.98 -1.78 -4.62
CA ARG A 71 -5.98 -0.32 -4.80
C ARG A 71 -6.30 0.41 -3.51
N GLN A 72 -7.25 -0.06 -2.73
CA GLN A 72 -7.56 0.51 -1.41
C GLN A 72 -6.38 0.40 -0.44
N LEU A 73 -5.73 -0.76 -0.35
CA LEU A 73 -4.53 -0.94 0.47
C LEU A 73 -3.36 -0.06 0.02
N VAL A 74 -3.22 0.14 -1.30
CA VAL A 74 -2.30 1.14 -1.85
C VAL A 74 -2.74 2.53 -1.43
N ASN A 75 -4.00 2.93 -1.56
CA ASN A 75 -4.52 4.25 -1.18
C ASN A 75 -4.45 4.51 0.33
N TYR A 76 -4.43 3.48 1.18
CA TYR A 76 -4.20 3.62 2.62
C TYR A 76 -2.72 3.63 3.01
N GLY A 77 -1.82 3.52 2.03
CA GLY A 77 -0.38 3.58 2.25
C GLY A 77 0.22 2.27 2.75
N VAL A 78 -0.60 1.23 2.94
CA VAL A 78 -0.20 -0.08 3.44
C VAL A 78 0.75 -0.78 2.46
N PHE A 79 0.51 -0.61 1.15
CA PHE A 79 1.29 -1.22 0.07
C PHE A 79 2.18 -0.25 -0.72
N ASP A 80 2.49 0.94 -0.18
CA ASP A 80 3.30 1.95 -0.88
C ASP A 80 4.65 1.42 -1.37
N GLU A 81 5.44 0.85 -0.46
CA GLU A 81 6.76 0.28 -0.77
C GLU A 81 6.68 -0.83 -1.84
N LEU A 82 5.63 -1.66 -1.80
CA LEU A 82 5.42 -2.72 -2.79
C LEU A 82 5.03 -2.13 -4.15
N ALA A 83 4.10 -1.18 -4.16
CA ALA A 83 3.61 -0.56 -5.39
C ALA A 83 4.75 0.12 -6.17
N VAL A 84 5.66 0.78 -5.45
CA VAL A 84 6.83 1.48 -6.00
C VAL A 84 7.92 0.50 -6.43
N LYS A 85 8.36 -0.40 -5.54
CA LYS A 85 9.46 -1.34 -5.84
C LYS A 85 9.15 -2.30 -6.98
N CYS A 86 7.87 -2.68 -7.12
CA CYS A 86 7.42 -3.57 -8.19
C CYS A 86 7.00 -2.82 -9.47
N GLY A 87 7.15 -1.49 -9.54
CA GLY A 87 6.88 -0.72 -10.77
C GLY A 87 5.44 -0.83 -11.28
N THR A 88 4.48 -1.07 -10.38
CA THR A 88 3.10 -1.45 -10.77
C THR A 88 2.25 -0.31 -11.30
N ASN A 89 2.72 0.94 -11.21
CA ASN A 89 1.97 2.16 -11.53
C ASN A 89 0.61 2.25 -10.79
N LEU A 90 0.46 1.57 -9.65
CA LEU A 90 -0.76 1.60 -8.84
C LEU A 90 -0.96 2.91 -8.11
N THR A 91 0.12 3.69 -7.91
CA THR A 91 0.05 5.02 -7.32
C THR A 91 1.18 5.91 -7.84
N ASN A 92 0.91 7.22 -7.88
CA ASN A 92 1.88 8.29 -8.10
C ASN A 92 2.16 9.08 -6.81
N CYS A 93 1.56 8.70 -5.69
CA CYS A 93 1.69 9.34 -4.39
C CYS A 93 2.00 8.27 -3.35
N TYR A 94 3.13 8.38 -2.64
CA TYR A 94 3.57 7.33 -1.73
C TYR A 94 4.55 7.86 -0.69
N ILE A 95 4.71 7.10 0.40
CA ILE A 95 5.84 7.27 1.32
C ILE A 95 6.84 6.15 1.07
N SER A 96 8.10 6.50 0.93
CA SER A 96 9.21 5.54 0.91
C SER A 96 10.39 6.08 1.70
N ASN A 97 11.03 5.21 2.50
CA ASN A 97 12.19 5.58 3.33
C ASN A 97 11.98 6.84 4.18
N ASN A 98 10.78 7.02 4.74
CA ASN A 98 10.38 8.22 5.51
C ASN A 98 10.33 9.53 4.71
N THR A 99 10.22 9.45 3.39
CA THR A 99 10.04 10.60 2.50
C THR A 99 8.70 10.49 1.80
N PHE A 100 7.98 11.61 1.67
CA PHE A 100 6.73 11.67 0.92
C PHE A 100 7.02 12.07 -0.54
N PHE A 101 6.48 11.30 -1.48
CA PHE A 101 6.61 11.52 -2.90
C PHE A 101 5.25 11.78 -3.54
N TYR A 102 5.23 12.71 -4.48
CA TYR A 102 4.08 12.99 -5.34
C TYR A 102 4.54 13.21 -6.78
N ASN A 103 4.00 12.44 -7.72
CA ASN A 103 4.40 12.42 -9.13
C ASN A 103 5.92 12.23 -9.32
N GLY A 104 6.55 11.39 -8.49
CA GLY A 104 8.00 11.12 -8.54
C GLY A 104 8.88 12.26 -8.00
N ILE A 105 8.28 13.31 -7.44
CA ILE A 105 9.00 14.42 -6.80
C ILE A 105 8.96 14.22 -5.29
N GLU A 106 10.10 14.40 -4.64
CA GLU A 106 10.22 14.45 -3.18
C GLU A 106 9.60 15.75 -2.65
N ILE A 107 8.72 15.62 -1.65
CA ILE A 107 7.97 16.72 -1.06
C ILE A 107 8.23 16.73 0.44
N GLU A 108 8.87 17.78 0.92
CA GLU A 108 9.15 17.95 2.34
C GLU A 108 7.88 18.37 3.11
N LEU A 109 7.75 17.83 4.32
CA LEU A 109 6.69 18.22 5.25
C LEU A 109 7.09 19.46 6.05
N PRO A 110 6.13 20.27 6.53
CA PRO A 110 6.44 21.48 7.29
C PRO A 110 7.11 21.17 8.64
N ALA A 111 7.98 22.08 9.07
CA ALA A 111 8.52 22.15 10.43
C ALA A 111 9.27 20.88 10.91
N GLY A 112 10.01 20.22 10.00
CA GLY A 112 10.84 19.06 10.34
C GLY A 112 10.05 17.83 10.76
N TYR A 113 8.81 17.69 10.26
CA TYR A 113 8.01 16.49 10.44
C TYR A 113 8.42 15.42 9.43
N THR A 114 8.49 14.18 9.90
CA THR A 114 8.83 13.01 9.10
C THR A 114 7.55 12.22 8.80
N PRO A 115 7.20 12.01 7.52
CA PRO A 115 6.00 11.25 7.13
C PRO A 115 6.13 9.78 7.49
N LYS A 116 5.01 9.16 7.90
CA LYS A 116 4.94 7.74 8.29
C LYS A 116 3.95 6.94 7.49
N VAL A 117 2.73 7.43 7.36
CA VAL A 117 1.68 6.80 6.55
C VAL A 117 0.90 7.87 5.80
N ARG A 118 0.39 7.51 4.63
CA ARG A 118 -0.44 8.40 3.81
C ARG A 118 -1.72 7.70 3.38
N MET A 119 -2.82 8.43 3.44
CA MET A 119 -4.13 7.99 3.00
C MET A 119 -4.61 8.87 1.85
N ILE A 120 -5.12 8.24 0.79
CA ILE A 120 -5.87 8.90 -0.28
C ILE A 120 -7.32 8.51 -0.06
N ASP A 121 -8.16 9.51 0.15
CA ASP A 121 -9.60 9.33 0.28
C ASP A 121 -10.20 9.01 -1.10
N ASP A 122 -10.81 7.84 -1.23
CA ASP A 122 -11.32 7.32 -2.51
C ASP A 122 -12.46 8.17 -3.09
N GLU A 123 -13.24 8.86 -2.25
CA GLU A 123 -14.40 9.65 -2.67
C GLU A 123 -13.99 11.05 -3.14
N THR A 124 -13.06 11.67 -2.42
CA THR A 124 -12.68 13.07 -2.60
C THR A 124 -11.33 13.25 -3.29
N GLY A 125 -10.51 12.20 -3.37
CA GLY A 125 -9.13 12.24 -3.86
C GLY A 125 -8.19 13.02 -2.94
N ASN A 126 -8.62 13.36 -1.72
CA ASN A 126 -7.81 14.10 -0.77
C ASN A 126 -6.66 13.23 -0.23
N ILE A 127 -5.46 13.81 -0.18
CA ILE A 127 -4.26 13.13 0.31
C ILE A 127 -3.98 13.63 1.73
N TYR A 128 -3.93 12.71 2.67
CA TYR A 128 -3.59 12.95 4.06
C TYR A 128 -2.30 12.22 4.41
N VAL A 129 -1.45 12.88 5.20
CA VAL A 129 -0.17 12.34 5.62
C VAL A 129 -0.04 12.48 7.13
N GLU A 130 0.09 11.35 7.80
CA GLU A 130 0.48 11.30 9.20
C GLU A 130 2.00 11.40 9.31
N ALA A 131 2.46 12.24 10.23
CA ALA A 131 3.87 12.52 10.43
C ALA A 131 4.21 12.77 11.89
N PHE A 132 5.47 12.56 12.23
CA PHE A 132 6.02 12.74 13.57
C PHE A 132 7.24 13.64 13.51
N ASN A 133 7.41 14.52 14.49
CA ASN A 133 8.67 15.25 14.64
C ASN A 133 9.68 14.44 15.47
N SER A 134 10.89 14.99 15.65
CA SER A 134 11.97 14.37 16.46
C SER A 134 11.62 14.14 17.94
N GLN A 135 10.58 14.78 18.45
CA GLN A 135 10.08 14.60 19.82
C GLN A 135 8.95 13.57 19.92
N GLY A 136 8.59 12.90 18.82
CA GLY A 136 7.48 11.94 18.77
C GLY A 136 6.10 12.59 18.73
N LYS A 137 6.00 13.91 18.53
CA LYS A 137 4.71 14.59 18.39
C LYS A 137 4.08 14.25 17.05
N ARG A 138 2.95 13.55 17.08
CA ARG A 138 2.10 13.24 15.92
C ARG A 138 1.40 14.48 15.37
N ARG A 139 1.28 14.59 14.04
CA ARG A 139 0.38 15.50 13.31
C ARG A 139 -0.13 14.85 12.03
N VAL A 140 -1.27 15.32 11.54
CA VAL A 140 -1.79 14.96 10.23
C VAL A 140 -1.89 16.22 9.37
N TYR A 141 -1.43 16.10 8.13
CA TYR A 141 -1.46 17.15 7.14
C TYR A 141 -2.22 16.69 5.91
N GLN A 142 -3.10 17.53 5.38
CA GLN A 142 -3.65 17.38 4.04
C GLN A 142 -2.68 18.00 3.03
N PHE A 143 -2.28 17.22 2.03
CA PHE A 143 -1.48 17.67 0.91
C PHE A 143 -2.39 18.28 -0.16
N LEU A 144 -2.08 19.51 -0.58
CA LEU A 144 -2.87 20.27 -1.55
C LEU A 144 -1.96 20.65 -2.73
N PRO A 145 -1.89 19.85 -3.80
CA PRO A 145 -1.18 20.20 -5.01
C PRO A 145 -1.87 21.38 -5.70
N ASN A 146 -1.09 22.32 -6.23
CA ASN A 146 -1.62 23.47 -6.96
C ASN A 146 -0.72 23.84 -8.14
N GLN A 147 -1.17 24.75 -9.01
CA GLN A 147 -0.44 25.14 -10.23
C GLN A 147 0.96 25.72 -9.96
N LYS A 148 1.25 26.17 -8.73
CA LYS A 148 2.53 26.77 -8.33
C LYS A 148 3.40 25.83 -7.49
N GLY A 149 3.00 24.56 -7.33
CA GLY A 149 3.68 23.58 -6.49
C GLY A 149 2.69 22.89 -5.55
N TYR A 150 2.80 23.16 -4.25
CA TYR A 150 1.97 22.51 -3.24
C TYR A 150 1.85 23.35 -1.98
N THR A 151 0.84 23.03 -1.17
CA THR A 151 0.69 23.55 0.19
C THR A 151 0.27 22.43 1.13
N TRP A 152 0.62 22.58 2.40
CA TRP A 152 0.20 21.67 3.46
C TRP A 152 -0.82 22.36 4.35
N ARG A 153 -1.98 21.72 4.53
CA ARG A 153 -2.98 22.16 5.52
C ARG A 153 -2.93 21.20 6.70
N ARG A 154 -2.62 21.72 7.89
CA ARG A 154 -2.72 20.92 9.11
C ARG A 154 -4.19 20.60 9.40
N ILE A 155 -4.48 19.34 9.69
CA ILE A 155 -5.79 18.91 10.15
C ILE A 155 -5.72 18.76 11.68
N ASP A 156 -6.52 19.55 12.40
CA ASP A 156 -6.61 19.41 13.85
C ASP A 156 -7.46 18.19 14.19
N ASN A 157 -6.97 17.35 15.11
CA ASN A 157 -7.34 15.94 15.39
C ASN A 157 -8.83 15.52 15.45
N LYS A 158 -9.82 16.43 15.35
CA LYS A 158 -11.25 16.07 15.47
C LYS A 158 -11.82 15.22 14.32
N PRO A 159 -11.40 15.35 13.04
CA PRO A 159 -11.90 14.49 11.96
C PRO A 159 -11.08 13.20 11.74
N VAL A 160 -10.01 12.98 12.50
CA VAL A 160 -8.90 12.08 12.12
C VAL A 160 -8.72 10.90 13.10
N GLU A 161 -9.65 10.73 14.05
CA GLU A 161 -9.74 9.52 14.89
C GLU A 161 -9.98 8.23 14.07
N LEU A 162 -10.25 8.34 12.76
CA LEU A 162 -10.43 7.23 11.83
C LEU A 162 -9.13 6.69 11.19
N LEU A 163 -7.97 7.31 11.46
CA LEU A 163 -6.71 6.88 10.84
C LEU A 163 -6.05 5.69 11.56
N VAL A 164 -6.79 4.58 11.65
CA VAL A 164 -6.28 3.24 11.98
C VAL A 164 -6.18 2.93 13.48
N ASP A 165 -7.24 2.33 14.03
CA ASP A 165 -7.11 1.30 15.06
C ASP A 165 -7.05 -0.06 14.33
N PHE A 166 -5.98 -0.83 14.55
CA PHE A 166 -5.91 -2.25 14.18
C PHE A 166 -6.37 -3.11 15.36
#